data_AF-A0A6C0EDP1-F1
#
_entry.id   AF-A0A6C0EDP1-F1
#
_cell.length_a   1.000
_cell.length_b   1.000
_cell.length_c   1.000
_cell.angle_alpha   90.00
_cell.angle_beta   90.00
_cell.angle_gamma   90.00
#
_symmetry.space_group_name_H-M   'P 1'
#
loop_
_entity.id
_entity.type
_entity.pdbx_description
1 polymer ?
#
loop_
_entity_poly.entity_id
_entity_poly.type
_entity_poly.pdbx_seq_one_letter_code
_entity_poly.pdbx_strand_id
1 'polypeptide(L)'
;MVNYQLSKIYMLIPINNEDNEQFVYIGSTTKKYLSTRLSQHVSCYKLYKQAKFKFCSSYILFDKYSIEKINIILLEIYPCNSKDELRSKEAEYIKKTVNCVNKNQPGRNVKQWYLDNRDKQIEYQKKYNYDNKDIITDYNKKYYVENKDKIQENNKKYYVENKDKIQENNKKWYHENKDNRLQQMKEYSKQYNQERKKNNIIVDISQNEITDIENIKNEIELLENENKNLEKDCLFYHDLYSKLLQKYDLDEYINENNNVNKNNDNENKEEINDLEKKLYDLKIDNQVLHCSLYDFNKRFFKTLYKFEGDNYNFLMNINEKNDDLNDEETKKLHKIFNNT
;
A
#
# COMPACT_ATOMS: atom_id res chain seq x y z
N MET A 1 -17.82 -42.32 -60.71
CA MET A 1 -16.40 -42.14 -60.28
C MET A 1 -16.06 -40.65 -60.31
N VAL A 2 -15.27 -40.12 -59.37
CA VAL A 2 -14.88 -38.69 -59.37
C VAL A 2 -13.82 -38.46 -60.44
N ASN A 3 -14.04 -37.52 -61.35
CA ASN A 3 -13.06 -37.17 -62.39
C ASN A 3 -12.13 -36.04 -61.89
N TYR A 4 -10.94 -36.43 -61.40
CA TYR A 4 -9.93 -35.49 -60.91
C TYR A 4 -9.21 -34.72 -62.03
N GLN A 5 -9.41 -35.06 -63.31
CA GLN A 5 -8.89 -34.26 -64.43
C GLN A 5 -9.65 -32.93 -64.59
N LEU A 6 -10.84 -32.81 -63.99
CA LEU A 6 -11.62 -31.57 -63.98
C LEU A 6 -11.36 -30.70 -62.74
N SER A 7 -10.38 -31.09 -61.92
CA SER A 7 -10.02 -30.43 -60.67
C SER A 7 -9.65 -28.97 -60.86
N LYS A 8 -10.19 -28.12 -59.99
CA LYS A 8 -9.98 -26.67 -59.94
C LYS A 8 -9.88 -26.22 -58.49
N ILE A 9 -9.03 -25.24 -58.23
CA ILE A 9 -8.99 -24.49 -56.98
C ILE A 9 -9.76 -23.19 -57.19
N TYR A 10 -10.62 -22.83 -56.24
CA TYR A 10 -11.44 -21.63 -56.29
C TYR A 10 -11.40 -20.89 -54.95
N MET A 11 -11.82 -19.63 -55.01
CA MET A 11 -11.97 -18.74 -53.85
C MET A 11 -13.40 -18.20 -53.80
N LEU A 12 -13.99 -18.16 -52.60
CA LEU A 12 -15.20 -17.40 -52.32
C LEU A 12 -14.81 -16.07 -51.70
N ILE A 13 -15.30 -14.97 -52.29
CA ILE A 13 -15.04 -13.61 -51.82
C ILE A 13 -16.35 -12.80 -51.80
N PRO A 14 -16.45 -11.79 -50.92
CA PRO A 14 -17.56 -10.86 -50.96
C PRO A 14 -17.45 -9.86 -52.13
N ILE A 15 -18.60 -9.52 -52.72
CA ILE A 15 -18.78 -8.54 -53.79
C ILE A 15 -18.88 -7.17 -53.11
N ASN A 16 -17.77 -6.45 -53.04
CA ASN A 16 -17.61 -5.12 -52.42
C ASN A 16 -17.73 -5.12 -50.90
N ASN A 17 -16.60 -5.07 -50.21
CA ASN A 17 -16.54 -4.75 -48.79
C ASN A 17 -15.89 -3.39 -48.60
N GLU A 18 -16.59 -2.50 -47.91
CA GLU A 18 -16.08 -1.22 -47.42
C GLU A 18 -15.22 -1.40 -46.14
N ASP A 19 -15.23 -2.60 -45.55
CA ASP A 19 -14.43 -2.94 -44.38
C ASP A 19 -13.00 -3.38 -44.73
N ASN A 20 -12.02 -2.86 -43.99
CA ASN A 20 -10.59 -3.16 -44.13
C ASN A 20 -10.19 -4.65 -43.90
N GLU A 21 -11.11 -5.53 -43.49
CA GLU A 21 -10.87 -6.96 -43.34
C GLU A 21 -11.86 -7.81 -44.17
N GLN A 22 -11.40 -8.23 -45.34
CA GLN A 22 -12.11 -9.15 -46.22
C GLN A 22 -11.77 -10.60 -45.86
N PHE A 23 -12.74 -11.34 -45.31
CA PHE A 23 -12.60 -12.77 -45.09
C PHE A 23 -12.87 -13.55 -46.38
N VAL A 24 -12.07 -14.58 -46.64
CA VAL A 24 -12.15 -15.40 -47.84
C VAL A 24 -12.21 -16.89 -47.50
N TYR A 25 -12.75 -17.70 -48.40
CA TYR A 25 -12.72 -19.16 -48.30
C TYR A 25 -12.10 -19.77 -49.54
N ILE A 26 -11.24 -20.76 -49.36
CA ILE A 26 -10.60 -21.48 -50.46
C ILE A 26 -11.13 -22.90 -50.46
N GLY A 27 -11.40 -23.43 -51.65
CA GLY A 27 -11.79 -24.83 -51.79
C GLY A 27 -11.40 -25.40 -53.14
N SER A 28 -11.44 -26.72 -53.21
CA SER A 28 -11.28 -27.44 -54.47
C SER A 28 -12.60 -28.01 -54.99
N THR A 29 -12.70 -28.20 -56.30
CA THR A 29 -13.85 -28.84 -56.93
C THR A 29 -13.45 -29.62 -58.17
N THR A 30 -14.16 -30.71 -58.42
CA THR A 30 -14.10 -31.48 -59.68
C THR A 30 -15.33 -31.23 -60.56
N LYS A 31 -16.17 -30.25 -60.20
CA LYS A 31 -17.35 -29.89 -60.99
C LYS A 31 -16.94 -29.21 -62.29
N LYS A 32 -17.74 -29.44 -63.34
CA LYS A 32 -17.53 -28.81 -64.64
C LYS A 32 -17.55 -27.28 -64.52
N TYR A 33 -18.54 -26.73 -63.80
CA TYR A 33 -18.72 -25.29 -63.61
C TYR A 33 -18.56 -24.89 -62.14
N LEU A 34 -17.96 -23.72 -61.89
CA LEU A 34 -17.85 -23.13 -60.56
C LEU A 34 -19.21 -22.70 -60.00
N SER A 35 -20.12 -22.21 -60.85
CA SER A 35 -21.49 -21.87 -60.46
C SER A 35 -22.20 -23.06 -59.79
N THR A 36 -22.04 -24.28 -60.34
CA THR A 36 -22.56 -25.51 -59.73
C THR A 36 -22.00 -25.73 -58.33
N ARG A 37 -20.70 -25.47 -58.12
CA ARG A 37 -20.06 -25.60 -56.80
C ARG A 37 -20.59 -24.55 -55.82
N LEU A 38 -20.80 -23.31 -56.27
CA LEU A 38 -21.40 -22.25 -55.46
C LEU A 38 -22.84 -22.62 -55.06
N SER A 39 -23.68 -23.07 -56.00
CA SER A 39 -25.05 -23.50 -55.70
C SER A 39 -25.09 -24.63 -54.65
N GLN A 40 -24.12 -25.55 -54.68
CA GLN A 40 -23.99 -26.58 -53.65
C GLN A 40 -23.68 -26.00 -52.27
N HIS A 41 -22.74 -25.06 -52.17
CA HIS A 41 -22.46 -24.37 -50.89
C HIS A 41 -23.71 -23.67 -50.36
N VAL A 42 -24.42 -22.95 -51.22
CA VAL A 42 -25.65 -22.25 -50.86
C VAL A 42 -26.74 -23.21 -50.38
N SER A 43 -26.96 -24.31 -51.10
CA SER A 43 -27.94 -25.34 -50.72
C SER A 43 -27.58 -25.98 -49.37
N CYS A 44 -26.33 -26.38 -49.18
CA CYS A 44 -25.87 -26.99 -47.93
C CYS A 44 -25.96 -26.00 -46.75
N TYR A 45 -25.69 -24.71 -46.97
CA TYR A 45 -25.87 -23.66 -45.96
C TYR A 45 -27.33 -23.50 -45.54
N LYS A 46 -28.27 -23.45 -46.50
CA LYS A 46 -29.71 -23.39 -46.22
C LYS A 46 -30.17 -24.59 -45.39
N LEU A 47 -29.69 -25.79 -45.70
CA LEU A 47 -29.98 -27.00 -44.91
C LEU A 47 -29.33 -26.97 -43.52
N TYR A 48 -28.11 -26.43 -43.40
CA TYR A 48 -27.44 -26.23 -42.11
C TYR A 48 -28.23 -25.29 -41.20
N LYS A 49 -28.80 -24.20 -41.73
CA LYS A 49 -29.68 -23.30 -40.97
C LYS A 49 -30.97 -23.95 -40.48
N GLN A 50 -31.38 -25.05 -41.11
CA GLN A 50 -32.51 -25.89 -40.66
C GLN A 50 -32.05 -27.04 -39.75
N ALA A 51 -30.80 -27.05 -39.28
CA ALA A 51 -30.17 -28.13 -38.51
C ALA A 51 -30.16 -29.51 -39.21
N LYS A 52 -30.32 -29.55 -40.53
CA LYS A 52 -30.35 -30.79 -41.34
C LYS A 52 -29.01 -31.15 -41.97
N PHE A 53 -27.99 -30.33 -41.76
CA PHE A 53 -26.68 -30.54 -42.37
C PHE A 53 -25.54 -30.13 -41.44
N LYS A 54 -24.35 -30.64 -41.68
CA LYS A 54 -23.15 -30.31 -40.88
C LYS A 54 -22.58 -28.95 -41.28
N PHE A 55 -21.95 -28.28 -40.32
CA PHE A 55 -21.26 -27.01 -40.53
C PHE A 55 -20.11 -27.14 -41.53
N CYS A 56 -19.93 -26.13 -42.39
CA CYS A 56 -18.78 -25.96 -43.28
C CYS A 56 -18.19 -24.56 -43.09
N SER A 57 -16.86 -24.41 -43.20
CA SER A 57 -16.17 -23.12 -43.04
C SER A 57 -16.69 -22.03 -43.98
N SER A 58 -17.12 -22.37 -45.20
CA SER A 58 -17.68 -21.40 -46.16
C SER A 58 -18.93 -20.70 -45.62
N TYR A 59 -19.64 -21.30 -44.66
CA TYR A 59 -20.86 -20.74 -44.08
C TYR A 59 -20.59 -19.46 -43.28
N ILE A 60 -19.37 -19.29 -42.76
CA ILE A 60 -18.93 -18.07 -42.07
C ILE A 60 -19.07 -16.85 -42.99
N LEU A 61 -18.74 -16.99 -44.28
CA LEU A 61 -18.92 -15.91 -45.24
C LEU A 61 -20.40 -15.60 -45.48
N PHE A 62 -21.25 -16.61 -45.58
CA PHE A 62 -22.68 -16.41 -45.79
C PHE A 62 -23.37 -15.79 -44.57
N ASP A 63 -22.92 -16.12 -43.36
CA ASP A 63 -23.37 -15.49 -42.12
C ASP A 63 -22.95 -14.02 -42.04
N LYS A 64 -21.71 -13.70 -42.47
CA LYS A 64 -21.16 -12.35 -42.36
C LYS A 64 -21.62 -11.40 -43.46
N TYR A 65 -21.69 -11.85 -44.71
CA TYR A 65 -21.89 -10.99 -45.88
C TYR A 65 -23.21 -11.24 -46.62
N SER A 66 -23.99 -12.25 -46.22
CA SER A 66 -25.16 -12.76 -46.96
C SER A 66 -24.81 -13.49 -48.25
N ILE A 67 -25.67 -14.44 -48.63
CA ILE A 67 -25.47 -15.33 -49.79
C ILE A 67 -25.32 -14.54 -51.10
N GLU A 68 -26.12 -13.49 -51.27
CA GLU A 68 -26.21 -12.71 -52.51
C GLU A 68 -24.96 -11.87 -52.79
N LYS A 69 -24.20 -11.56 -51.73
CA LYS A 69 -22.97 -10.77 -51.84
C LYS A 69 -21.71 -11.62 -51.91
N ILE A 70 -21.81 -12.92 -52.21
CA ILE A 70 -20.63 -13.79 -52.37
C ILE A 70 -20.45 -14.20 -53.82
N ASN A 71 -19.23 -14.00 -54.34
CA ASN A 71 -18.80 -14.47 -55.65
C ASN A 71 -17.83 -15.65 -55.53
N ILE A 72 -17.80 -16.51 -56.55
CA ILE A 72 -16.83 -17.60 -56.70
C ILE A 72 -15.85 -17.27 -57.83
N ILE A 73 -14.56 -17.26 -57.52
CA ILE A 73 -13.49 -16.95 -58.46
C ILE A 73 -12.61 -18.19 -58.66
N LEU A 74 -12.25 -18.45 -59.92
CA LEU A 74 -11.28 -19.49 -60.27
C LEU A 74 -9.86 -19.01 -59.90
N LEU A 75 -9.14 -19.78 -59.09
CA LEU A 75 -7.73 -19.51 -58.80
C LEU A 75 -6.82 -20.28 -59.75
N GLU A 76 -7.05 -21.58 -59.92
CA GLU A 76 -6.21 -22.44 -60.73
C GLU A 76 -7.01 -23.62 -61.29
N ILE A 77 -6.72 -23.99 -62.54
CA ILE A 77 -7.14 -25.28 -63.11
C ILE A 77 -6.02 -26.28 -62.81
N TYR A 78 -6.32 -27.33 -62.06
CA TYR A 78 -5.32 -28.24 -61.51
C TYR A 78 -5.74 -29.69 -61.76
N PRO A 79 -5.64 -30.21 -63.00
CA PRO A 79 -5.93 -31.61 -63.28
C PRO A 79 -4.97 -32.50 -62.49
N CYS A 80 -5.52 -33.44 -61.73
CA CYS A 80 -4.74 -34.32 -60.86
C CYS A 80 -5.28 -35.76 -60.91
N ASN A 81 -4.53 -36.70 -60.33
CA ASN A 81 -4.87 -38.11 -60.40
C ASN A 81 -5.55 -38.62 -59.12
N SER A 82 -5.40 -37.89 -58.01
CA SER A 82 -5.90 -38.32 -56.71
C SER A 82 -6.55 -37.19 -55.91
N LYS A 83 -7.35 -37.58 -54.93
CA LYS A 83 -7.94 -36.67 -53.94
C LYS A 83 -6.88 -35.96 -53.10
N ASP A 84 -5.78 -36.64 -52.80
CA ASP A 84 -4.75 -36.15 -51.91
C ASP A 84 -3.86 -35.11 -52.58
N GLU A 85 -3.58 -35.26 -53.88
CA GLU A 85 -2.96 -34.22 -54.71
C GLU A 85 -3.83 -32.94 -54.72
N LEU A 86 -5.14 -33.09 -54.94
CA LEU A 86 -6.07 -31.95 -54.96
C LEU A 86 -6.11 -31.23 -53.60
N ARG A 87 -6.17 -32.00 -52.51
CA ARG A 87 -6.17 -31.46 -51.14
C ARG A 87 -4.86 -30.79 -50.76
N SER A 88 -3.74 -31.33 -51.23
CA SER A 88 -2.42 -30.73 -51.01
C SER A 88 -2.32 -29.38 -51.69
N LYS A 89 -2.83 -29.28 -52.92
CA LYS A 89 -2.89 -28.01 -53.65
C LYS A 89 -3.84 -27.01 -52.98
N GLU A 90 -5.02 -27.45 -52.54
CA GLU A 90 -5.95 -26.61 -51.76
C GLU A 90 -5.28 -26.07 -50.49
N ALA A 91 -4.53 -26.90 -49.77
CA ALA A 91 -3.81 -26.49 -48.57
C ALA A 91 -2.72 -25.44 -48.84
N GLU A 92 -2.03 -25.51 -49.97
CA GLU A 92 -1.03 -24.52 -50.40
C GLU A 92 -1.67 -23.13 -50.53
N TYR A 93 -2.83 -23.05 -51.19
CA TYR A 93 -3.56 -21.79 -51.33
C TYR A 93 -4.08 -21.28 -49.99
N ILE A 94 -4.64 -22.15 -49.14
CA ILE A 94 -5.10 -21.76 -47.79
C ILE A 94 -3.96 -21.13 -46.98
N LYS A 95 -2.73 -21.63 -47.11
CA LYS A 95 -1.56 -21.07 -46.39
C LYS A 95 -1.10 -19.73 -46.96
N LYS A 96 -1.16 -19.55 -48.28
CA LYS A 96 -0.74 -18.32 -48.97
C LYS A 96 -1.71 -17.16 -48.74
N THR A 97 -2.96 -17.46 -48.42
CA THR A 97 -4.02 -16.45 -48.33
C THR A 97 -4.26 -15.97 -46.91
N VAL A 98 -4.13 -14.66 -46.71
CA VAL A 98 -4.46 -13.98 -45.46
C VAL A 98 -5.99 -13.95 -45.27
N ASN A 99 -6.47 -13.97 -44.02
CA ASN A 99 -7.90 -13.93 -43.66
C ASN A 99 -8.76 -15.07 -44.22
N CYS A 100 -8.17 -16.27 -44.37
CA CYS A 100 -8.88 -17.46 -44.82
C CYS A 100 -9.68 -18.13 -43.68
N VAL A 101 -10.99 -18.38 -43.89
CA VAL A 101 -11.89 -18.95 -42.87
C VAL A 101 -11.84 -20.50 -42.77
N ASN A 102 -11.01 -21.15 -43.58
CA ASN A 102 -10.85 -22.60 -43.59
C ASN A 102 -10.37 -23.10 -42.21
N LYS A 103 -11.21 -23.87 -41.49
CA LYS A 103 -10.91 -24.34 -40.12
C LYS A 103 -9.83 -25.41 -40.10
N ASN A 104 -9.85 -26.33 -41.07
CA ASN A 104 -8.88 -27.41 -41.18
C ASN A 104 -7.96 -27.16 -42.37
N GLN A 105 -6.65 -27.12 -42.11
CA GLN A 105 -5.61 -27.13 -43.14
C GLN A 105 -5.23 -28.59 -43.44
N PRO A 106 -5.51 -29.13 -44.63
CA PRO A 106 -5.06 -30.47 -45.02
C PRO A 106 -3.53 -30.55 -44.95
N GLY A 107 -2.99 -31.61 -44.34
CA GLY A 107 -1.53 -31.80 -44.20
C GLY A 107 -0.86 -31.04 -43.05
N ARG A 108 -1.61 -30.32 -42.20
CA ARG A 108 -1.07 -29.74 -40.95
C ARG A 108 -0.90 -30.85 -39.91
N ASN A 109 0.33 -31.09 -39.45
CA ASN A 109 0.63 -31.99 -38.33
C ASN A 109 0.28 -31.29 -36.99
N VAL A 110 -0.10 -32.07 -35.97
CA VAL A 110 -0.40 -31.65 -34.59
C VAL A 110 0.68 -30.70 -34.04
N LYS A 111 1.96 -30.98 -34.30
CA LYS A 111 3.07 -30.12 -33.87
C LYS A 111 3.01 -28.71 -34.47
N GLN A 112 2.69 -28.60 -35.76
CA GLN A 112 2.60 -27.31 -36.44
C GLN A 112 1.38 -26.52 -35.93
N TRP A 113 0.26 -27.21 -35.70
CA TRP A 113 -0.92 -26.60 -35.09
C TRP A 113 -0.62 -26.04 -33.70
N TYR A 114 0.11 -26.81 -32.87
CA TYR A 114 0.51 -26.36 -31.53
C TYR A 114 1.39 -25.11 -31.58
N LEU A 115 2.39 -25.06 -32.47
CA LEU A 115 3.25 -23.89 -32.62
C LEU A 115 2.46 -22.66 -33.06
N ASP A 116 1.62 -22.80 -34.09
CA ASP A 116 0.80 -21.70 -34.62
C ASP A 116 -0.24 -21.17 -33.61
N ASN A 117 -0.61 -21.97 -32.59
CA ASN A 117 -1.63 -21.63 -31.59
C ASN A 117 -1.08 -21.54 -30.17
N ARG A 118 0.25 -21.59 -29.99
CA ARG A 118 0.90 -21.71 -28.69
C ARG A 118 0.48 -20.59 -27.74
N ASP A 119 0.50 -19.35 -28.22
CA ASP A 119 0.22 -18.19 -27.38
C ASP A 119 -1.24 -18.16 -26.93
N LYS A 120 -2.18 -18.48 -27.83
CA LYS A 120 -3.60 -18.63 -27.50
C LYS A 120 -3.85 -19.72 -26.47
N GLN A 121 -3.14 -20.85 -26.56
CA GLN A 121 -3.23 -21.93 -25.58
C GLN A 121 -2.67 -21.50 -24.22
N ILE A 122 -1.55 -20.79 -24.20
CA ILE A 122 -0.94 -20.27 -22.98
C ILE A 122 -1.90 -19.27 -22.31
N GLU A 123 -2.49 -18.34 -23.06
CA GLU A 123 -3.44 -17.38 -22.51
C GLU A 123 -4.71 -18.04 -21.98
N TYR A 124 -5.26 -18.99 -22.73
CA TYR A 124 -6.41 -19.77 -22.28
C TYR A 124 -6.10 -20.52 -20.98
N GLN A 125 -4.94 -21.18 -20.90
CA GLN A 125 -4.50 -21.89 -19.70
C GLN A 125 -4.30 -20.95 -18.50
N LYS A 126 -3.70 -19.78 -18.72
CA LYS A 126 -3.54 -18.76 -17.68
C LYS A 126 -4.90 -18.32 -17.14
N LYS A 127 -5.84 -18.01 -18.04
CA LYS A 127 -7.20 -17.61 -17.66
C LYS A 127 -7.91 -18.71 -16.89
N TYR A 128 -7.86 -19.94 -17.39
CA TYR A 128 -8.44 -21.10 -16.71
C TYR A 128 -7.86 -21.28 -15.30
N ASN A 129 -6.54 -21.20 -15.14
CA ASN A 129 -5.87 -21.33 -13.85
C ASN A 129 -6.24 -20.19 -12.89
N TYR A 130 -6.45 -18.97 -13.40
CA TYR A 130 -6.89 -17.84 -12.59
C TYR A 130 -8.34 -18.02 -12.12
N ASP A 131 -9.25 -18.32 -13.05
CA ASP A 131 -10.68 -18.49 -12.77
C ASP A 131 -10.96 -19.70 -11.86
N ASN A 132 -10.12 -20.74 -11.93
CA ASN A 132 -10.30 -21.99 -11.18
C ASN A 132 -9.24 -22.17 -10.07
N LYS A 133 -8.57 -21.09 -9.65
CA LYS A 133 -7.45 -21.16 -8.69
C LYS A 133 -7.80 -21.94 -7.42
N ASP A 134 -8.96 -21.67 -6.84
CA ASP A 134 -9.38 -22.28 -5.57
C ASP A 134 -9.71 -23.77 -5.76
N ILE A 135 -10.41 -24.12 -6.85
CA ILE A 135 -10.73 -25.50 -7.21
C ILE A 135 -9.45 -26.31 -7.42
N ILE A 136 -8.48 -25.76 -8.17
CA ILE A 136 -7.19 -26.39 -8.42
C ILE A 136 -6.42 -26.56 -7.11
N THR A 137 -6.42 -25.55 -6.25
CA THR A 137 -5.71 -25.58 -4.97
C THR A 137 -6.30 -26.64 -4.04
N ASP A 138 -7.62 -26.72 -3.92
CA ASP A 138 -8.28 -27.69 -3.06
C ASP A 138 -8.17 -29.12 -3.59
N TYR A 139 -8.23 -29.30 -4.91
CA TYR A 139 -7.92 -30.58 -5.54
C TYR A 139 -6.49 -31.03 -5.24
N ASN A 140 -5.51 -30.13 -5.41
CA ASN A 140 -4.10 -30.44 -5.14
C ASN A 140 -3.85 -30.78 -3.66
N LYS A 141 -4.52 -30.07 -2.73
CA LYS A 141 -4.45 -30.39 -1.29
C LYS A 141 -5.01 -31.79 -1.01
N LYS A 142 -6.19 -32.12 -1.55
CA LYS A 142 -6.78 -33.47 -1.38
C LYS A 142 -5.86 -34.55 -1.95
N TYR A 143 -5.38 -34.35 -3.18
CA TYR A 143 -4.45 -35.27 -3.82
C TYR A 143 -3.18 -35.49 -2.97
N TYR A 144 -2.59 -34.42 -2.45
CA TYR A 144 -1.41 -34.51 -1.59
C TYR A 144 -1.68 -35.29 -0.30
N VAL A 145 -2.82 -35.03 0.36
CA VAL A 145 -3.19 -35.75 1.59
C VAL A 145 -3.41 -37.23 1.32
N GLU A 146 -4.16 -37.56 0.27
CA GLU A 146 -4.48 -38.95 -0.11
C GLU A 146 -3.24 -39.73 -0.58
N ASN A 147 -2.25 -39.06 -1.17
CA ASN A 147 -1.08 -39.69 -1.76
C ASN A 147 0.22 -39.39 -0.99
N LYS A 148 0.12 -38.84 0.24
CA LYS A 148 1.27 -38.34 1.01
C LYS A 148 2.38 -39.37 1.13
N ASP A 149 2.04 -40.60 1.49
CA ASP A 149 3.02 -41.66 1.72
C ASP A 149 3.72 -42.08 0.43
N LYS A 150 2.96 -42.19 -0.67
CA LYS A 150 3.50 -42.50 -2.01
C LYS A 150 4.40 -41.38 -2.53
N ILE A 151 4.03 -40.12 -2.29
CA ILE A 151 4.85 -38.96 -2.64
C ILE A 151 6.16 -38.98 -1.84
N GLN A 152 6.09 -39.24 -0.53
CA GLN A 152 7.28 -39.33 0.31
C GLN A 152 8.20 -40.48 -0.08
N GLU A 153 7.65 -41.66 -0.38
CA GLU A 153 8.40 -42.82 -0.85
C GLU A 153 9.10 -42.52 -2.18
N ASN A 154 8.38 -41.97 -3.15
CA ASN A 154 8.95 -41.56 -4.44
C ASN A 154 10.05 -40.50 -4.26
N ASN A 155 9.85 -39.52 -3.38
CA ASN A 155 10.86 -38.50 -3.10
C ASN A 155 12.11 -39.10 -2.46
N LYS A 156 11.96 -40.05 -1.53
CA LYS A 156 13.09 -40.78 -0.93
C LYS A 156 13.84 -41.57 -1.99
N LYS A 157 13.12 -42.31 -2.85
CA LYS A 157 13.72 -43.08 -3.95
C LYS A 157 14.48 -42.17 -4.92
N TYR A 158 13.86 -41.08 -5.35
CA TYR A 158 14.50 -40.09 -6.20
C TYR A 158 15.77 -39.52 -5.56
N TYR A 159 15.73 -39.16 -4.28
CA TYR A 159 16.89 -38.64 -3.56
C TYR A 159 18.04 -39.66 -3.50
N VAL A 160 17.73 -40.93 -3.22
CA VAL A 160 18.74 -42.01 -3.18
C VAL A 160 19.36 -42.23 -4.56
N GLU A 161 18.53 -42.33 -5.60
CA GLU A 161 18.96 -42.56 -6.99
C GLU A 161 19.76 -41.38 -7.57
N ASN A 162 19.46 -40.15 -7.13
CA ASN A 162 20.08 -38.93 -7.65
C ASN A 162 21.02 -38.25 -6.66
N LYS A 163 21.40 -38.93 -5.57
CA LYS A 163 22.17 -38.35 -4.46
C LYS A 163 23.43 -37.62 -4.93
N ASP A 164 24.21 -38.26 -5.80
CA ASP A 164 25.48 -37.70 -6.28
C ASP A 164 25.26 -36.49 -7.18
N LYS A 165 24.24 -36.53 -8.06
CA LYS A 165 23.87 -35.42 -8.92
C LYS A 165 23.33 -34.22 -8.12
N ILE A 166 22.55 -34.48 -7.07
CA ILE A 166 22.06 -33.46 -6.14
C ILE A 166 23.25 -32.83 -5.40
N GLN A 167 24.19 -33.63 -4.90
CA GLN A 167 25.38 -33.12 -4.24
C GLN A 167 26.27 -32.30 -5.17
N GLU A 168 26.47 -32.75 -6.41
CA GLU A 168 27.23 -32.03 -7.42
C GLU A 168 26.58 -30.68 -7.75
N ASN A 169 25.26 -30.66 -7.98
CA ASN A 169 24.52 -29.43 -8.21
C ASN A 169 24.58 -28.49 -7.01
N ASN A 170 24.47 -29.01 -5.78
CA ASN A 170 24.59 -28.20 -4.57
C ASN A 170 25.99 -27.60 -4.43
N LYS A 171 27.05 -28.34 -4.78
CA LYS A 171 28.42 -27.82 -4.82
C LYS A 171 28.57 -26.72 -5.87
N LYS A 172 28.07 -26.94 -7.09
CA LYS A 172 28.09 -25.92 -8.16
C LYS A 172 27.36 -24.65 -7.73
N TRP A 173 26.15 -24.80 -7.23
CA TRP A 173 25.36 -23.68 -6.72
C TRP A 173 26.08 -22.94 -5.60
N TYR A 174 26.69 -23.66 -4.64
CA TYR A 174 27.47 -23.04 -3.57
C TYR A 174 28.65 -22.24 -4.12
N HIS A 175 29.41 -22.77 -5.09
CA HIS A 175 30.53 -22.06 -5.69
C HIS A 175 30.09 -20.82 -6.46
N GLU A 176 29.01 -20.92 -7.25
CA GLU A 176 28.44 -19.81 -8.03
C GLU A 176 27.87 -18.70 -7.14
N ASN A 177 27.33 -19.05 -5.96
CA ASN A 177 26.62 -18.11 -5.09
C ASN A 177 27.41 -17.74 -3.82
N LYS A 178 28.65 -18.25 -3.66
CA LYS A 178 29.48 -18.03 -2.47
C LYS A 178 29.67 -16.55 -2.16
N ASP A 179 30.05 -15.78 -3.17
CA ASP A 179 30.39 -14.37 -3.02
C ASP A 179 29.14 -13.53 -2.76
N ASN A 180 28.04 -13.82 -3.47
CA ASN A 180 26.75 -13.16 -3.24
C ASN A 180 26.24 -13.42 -1.81
N ARG A 181 26.33 -14.67 -1.33
CA ARG A 181 25.96 -15.02 0.04
C ARG A 181 26.84 -14.33 1.07
N LEU A 182 28.16 -14.28 0.83
CA LEU A 182 29.09 -13.58 1.73
C LEU A 182 28.81 -12.07 1.76
N GLN A 183 28.47 -11.48 0.61
CA GLN A 183 28.10 -10.08 0.50
C GLN A 183 26.80 -9.79 1.26
N GLN A 184 25.74 -10.59 1.06
CA GLN A 184 24.49 -10.47 1.82
C GLN A 184 24.73 -10.58 3.34
N MET A 185 25.58 -11.51 3.78
CA MET A 185 25.93 -11.63 5.20
C MET A 185 26.66 -10.38 5.74
N LYS A 186 27.56 -9.79 4.94
CA LYS A 186 28.26 -8.54 5.30
C LYS A 186 27.28 -7.36 5.38
N GLU A 187 26.36 -7.25 4.43
CA GLU A 187 25.33 -6.20 4.39
C GLU A 187 24.39 -6.32 5.59
N TYR A 188 23.89 -7.52 5.88
CA TYR A 188 23.08 -7.79 7.07
C TYR A 188 23.82 -7.42 8.35
N SER A 189 25.11 -7.80 8.48
CA SER A 189 25.92 -7.44 9.63
C SER A 189 26.12 -5.92 9.78
N LYS A 190 26.29 -5.19 8.67
CA LYS A 190 26.37 -3.72 8.69
C LYS A 190 25.06 -3.09 9.16
N GLN A 191 23.93 -3.54 8.63
CA GLN A 191 22.60 -3.04 9.01
C GLN A 191 22.33 -3.28 10.50
N TYR A 192 22.54 -4.50 10.98
CA TYR A 192 22.40 -4.84 12.39
C TYR A 192 23.26 -3.96 13.31
N ASN A 193 24.51 -3.69 12.93
CA ASN A 193 25.40 -2.82 13.71
C ASN A 193 24.96 -1.35 13.68
N GLN A 194 24.40 -0.86 12.57
CA GLN A 194 23.84 0.49 12.47
C GLN A 194 22.60 0.64 13.34
N GLU A 195 21.68 -0.32 13.29
CA GLU A 195 20.48 -0.35 14.16
C GLU A 195 20.87 -0.38 15.63
N ARG A 196 21.83 -1.22 16.01
CA ARG A 196 22.33 -1.28 17.39
C ARG A 196 22.92 0.07 17.85
N LYS A 197 23.69 0.75 17.00
CA LYS A 197 24.23 2.08 17.31
C LYS A 197 23.11 3.12 17.47
N LYS A 198 22.11 3.12 16.58
CA LYS A 198 20.95 4.00 16.66
C LYS A 198 20.18 3.77 17.97
N ASN A 199 19.94 2.50 18.32
CA ASN A 199 19.23 2.14 19.55
C ASN A 199 20.01 2.55 20.80
N ASN A 200 21.34 2.37 20.82
CA ASN A 200 22.16 2.84 21.93
C ASN A 200 22.07 4.36 22.11
N ILE A 201 22.14 5.13 21.02
CA ILE A 201 22.00 6.60 21.07
C ILE A 201 20.62 7.00 21.60
N ILE A 202 19.54 6.31 21.17
CA ILE A 202 18.18 6.56 21.67
C ILE A 202 18.10 6.29 23.18
N VAL A 203 18.67 5.17 23.65
CA VAL A 203 18.68 4.83 25.08
C VAL A 203 19.45 5.88 25.89
N ASP A 204 20.61 6.33 25.41
CA ASP A 204 21.42 7.35 26.08
C ASP A 204 20.66 8.70 26.16
N ILE A 205 19.95 9.09 25.09
CA ILE A 205 19.12 10.30 25.06
C ILE A 205 17.97 10.19 26.07
N SER A 206 17.21 9.08 26.03
CA SER A 206 16.10 8.86 26.95
C SER A 206 16.54 8.85 28.41
N GLN A 207 17.72 8.31 28.72
CA GLN A 207 18.24 8.29 30.09
C GLN A 207 18.64 9.68 30.59
N ASN A 208 19.21 10.52 29.72
CA ASN A 208 19.53 11.91 30.06
C ASN A 208 18.25 12.72 30.31
N GLU A 209 17.23 12.56 29.46
CA GLU A 209 15.93 13.24 29.64
C GLU A 209 15.23 12.84 30.95
N ILE A 210 15.26 11.56 31.32
CA ILE A 210 14.74 11.09 32.60
C ILE A 210 15.47 11.78 33.76
N THR A 211 16.79 11.90 33.66
CA THR A 211 17.63 12.53 34.68
C THR A 211 17.31 14.04 34.80
N ASP A 212 17.09 14.72 33.68
CA ASP A 212 16.71 16.14 33.66
C ASP A 212 15.32 16.36 34.28
N ILE A 213 14.34 15.49 33.96
CA ILE A 213 13.01 15.54 34.58
C ILE A 213 13.08 15.30 36.09
N GLU A 214 13.90 14.35 36.55
CA GLU A 214 14.09 14.09 37.98
C GLU A 214 14.71 15.29 38.70
N ASN A 215 15.70 15.96 38.09
CA ASN A 215 16.29 17.17 38.64
C ASN A 215 15.26 18.31 38.78
N ILE A 216 14.42 18.51 37.76
CA ILE A 216 13.37 19.55 37.79
C ILE A 216 12.31 19.25 38.84
N LYS A 217 11.90 17.99 38.99
CA LYS A 217 10.96 17.58 40.06
C LYS A 217 11.51 17.92 41.45
N ASN A 218 12.79 17.65 41.69
CA ASN A 218 13.45 17.99 42.94
C ASN A 218 13.49 19.51 43.17
N GLU A 219 13.73 20.30 42.13
CA GLU A 219 13.72 21.76 42.21
C GLU A 219 12.31 22.32 42.50
N ILE A 220 11.27 21.75 41.89
CA ILE A 220 9.86 22.11 42.17
C ILE A 220 9.51 21.75 43.62
N GLU A 221 9.89 20.57 44.11
CA GLU A 221 9.61 20.15 45.48
C GLU A 221 10.28 21.09 46.51
N LEU A 222 11.51 21.54 46.23
CA LEU A 222 12.18 22.56 47.04
C LEU A 222 11.38 23.87 47.07
N LEU A 223 10.96 24.37 45.91
CA LEU A 223 10.17 25.61 45.79
C LEU A 223 8.80 25.49 46.48
N GLU A 224 8.13 24.33 46.39
CA GLU A 224 6.87 24.08 47.09
C GLU A 224 7.04 24.09 48.61
N ASN A 225 8.14 23.55 49.12
CA ASN A 225 8.45 23.57 50.55
C ASN A 225 8.79 24.98 51.04
N GLU A 226 9.54 25.76 50.25
CA GLU A 226 9.78 27.19 50.51
C GLU A 226 8.46 27.96 50.54
N ASN A 227 7.54 27.72 49.60
CA ASN A 227 6.20 28.31 49.58
C ASN A 227 5.37 27.98 50.82
N LYS A 228 5.34 26.71 51.24
CA LYS A 228 4.61 26.31 52.47
C LYS A 228 5.14 27.02 53.72
N ASN A 229 6.44 27.30 53.77
CA ASN A 229 7.02 28.07 54.87
C ASN A 229 6.61 29.54 54.79
N LEU A 230 6.68 30.15 53.60
CA LEU A 230 6.20 31.52 53.37
C LEU A 230 4.70 31.69 53.70
N GLU A 231 3.85 30.73 53.33
CA GLU A 231 2.41 30.75 53.64
C GLU A 231 2.15 30.68 55.15
N LYS A 232 2.93 29.86 55.88
CA LYS A 232 2.88 29.84 57.36
C LYS A 232 3.28 31.17 57.97
N ASP A 233 4.34 31.79 57.43
CA ASP A 233 4.78 33.10 57.89
C ASP A 233 3.69 34.16 57.62
N CYS A 234 3.10 34.18 56.42
CA CYS A 234 1.95 35.04 56.08
C CYS A 234 0.79 34.88 57.07
N LEU A 235 0.39 33.64 57.38
CA LEU A 235 -0.69 33.35 58.31
C LEU A 235 -0.37 33.81 59.74
N PHE A 236 0.88 33.64 60.17
CA PHE A 236 1.35 34.13 61.46
C PHE A 236 1.30 35.66 61.55
N TYR A 237 1.77 36.36 60.51
CA TYR A 237 1.71 37.82 60.46
C TYR A 237 0.26 38.33 60.36
N HIS A 238 -0.61 37.65 59.63
CA HIS A 238 -2.02 38.01 59.55
C HIS A 238 -2.73 37.84 60.91
N ASP A 239 -2.50 36.74 61.63
CA ASP A 239 -3.05 36.53 62.98
C ASP A 239 -2.54 37.60 63.96
N LEU A 240 -1.25 37.94 63.89
CA LEU A 240 -0.67 39.02 64.70
C LEU A 240 -1.32 40.38 64.38
N TYR A 241 -1.51 40.68 63.11
CA TYR A 241 -2.15 41.92 62.65
C TYR A 241 -3.63 42.00 63.09
N SER A 242 -4.39 40.92 62.94
CA SER A 242 -5.78 40.82 63.40
C SER A 242 -5.90 41.01 64.92
N LYS A 243 -4.98 40.42 65.70
CA LYS A 243 -4.92 40.60 67.16
C LYS A 243 -4.55 42.04 67.56
N LEU A 244 -3.70 42.72 66.79
CA LEU A 244 -3.38 44.13 66.99
C LEU A 244 -4.61 45.02 66.72
N LEU A 245 -5.32 44.79 65.61
CA LEU A 245 -6.55 45.52 65.28
C LEU A 245 -7.62 45.41 66.39
N GLN A 246 -7.87 44.20 66.90
CA GLN A 246 -8.80 43.97 68.01
C GLN A 246 -8.33 44.58 69.34
N LYS A 247 -7.03 44.61 69.61
CA LYS A 247 -6.48 45.14 70.87
C LYS A 247 -6.59 46.67 70.94
N TYR A 248 -6.61 47.35 69.80
CA TYR A 248 -6.62 48.81 69.71
C TYR A 248 -7.95 49.39 69.21
N ASP A 249 -9.02 48.59 69.07
CA ASP A 249 -10.36 49.00 68.60
C ASP A 249 -10.34 49.84 67.30
N LEU A 250 -9.43 49.51 66.38
CA LEU A 250 -9.16 50.30 65.17
C LEU A 250 -10.14 50.03 64.01
N ASP A 251 -11.04 49.05 64.13
CA ASP A 251 -12.00 48.69 63.08
C ASP A 251 -13.04 49.80 62.84
N GLU A 252 -13.37 50.59 63.86
CA GLU A 252 -14.27 51.74 63.74
C GLU A 252 -13.55 52.95 63.09
N TYR A 253 -12.24 53.10 63.33
CA TYR A 253 -11.43 54.23 62.87
C TYR A 253 -11.11 54.21 61.36
N ILE A 254 -10.93 53.03 60.76
CA ILE A 254 -10.63 52.92 59.32
C ILE A 254 -11.89 53.14 58.47
N ASN A 255 -13.08 52.77 58.97
CA ASN A 255 -14.34 52.99 58.26
C ASN A 255 -14.78 54.46 58.26
N GLU A 256 -14.48 55.22 59.33
CA GLU A 256 -14.81 56.65 59.40
C GLU A 256 -13.88 57.54 58.56
N ASN A 257 -12.60 57.16 58.39
CA ASN A 257 -11.61 57.96 57.67
C ASN A 257 -11.67 57.89 56.13
N ASN A 258 -12.50 57.01 55.55
CA ASN A 258 -12.78 57.05 54.10
C ASN A 258 -13.74 58.19 53.71
N ASN A 259 -14.33 58.93 54.66
CA ASN A 259 -15.36 59.92 54.34
C ASN A 259 -15.25 61.32 54.98
N VAL A 260 -14.24 61.64 55.79
CA VAL A 260 -14.13 63.02 56.32
C VAL A 260 -12.68 63.49 56.34
N ASN A 261 -12.33 64.31 55.35
CA ASN A 261 -11.12 65.13 55.41
C ASN A 261 -11.51 66.60 55.21
N LYS A 262 -11.79 67.29 56.33
CA LYS A 262 -11.60 68.74 56.54
C LYS A 262 -12.05 69.12 57.95
N ASN A 263 -11.09 69.49 58.79
CA ASN A 263 -11.12 70.55 59.82
C ASN A 263 -12.31 70.57 60.81
N ASN A 264 -12.15 70.61 62.13
CA ASN A 264 -11.01 70.86 63.01
C ASN A 264 -11.44 70.37 64.40
N ASP A 265 -10.62 69.57 65.07
CA ASP A 265 -10.34 69.72 66.51
C ASP A 265 -9.00 69.05 66.82
N ASN A 266 -8.16 69.77 67.56
CA ASN A 266 -6.72 69.51 67.71
C ASN A 266 -6.38 68.40 68.73
N GLU A 267 -7.36 67.73 69.34
CA GLU A 267 -7.10 66.59 70.23
C GLU A 267 -6.86 65.28 69.44
N ASN A 268 -7.39 65.15 68.22
CA ASN A 268 -7.19 63.95 67.40
C ASN A 268 -5.84 63.92 66.64
N LYS A 269 -5.08 65.02 66.58
CA LYS A 269 -3.83 65.09 65.80
C LYS A 269 -2.62 64.40 66.44
N GLU A 270 -2.56 64.32 67.77
CA GLU A 270 -1.48 63.61 68.46
C GLU A 270 -1.72 62.10 68.47
N GLU A 271 -2.96 61.64 68.65
CA GLU A 271 -3.31 60.22 68.52
C GLU A 271 -3.20 59.72 67.07
N ILE A 272 -3.59 60.52 66.07
CA ILE A 272 -3.36 60.21 64.64
C ILE A 272 -1.86 60.10 64.33
N ASN A 273 -1.03 61.01 64.83
CA ASN A 273 0.42 60.95 64.59
C ASN A 273 1.08 59.76 65.31
N ASP A 274 0.62 59.39 66.50
CA ASP A 274 1.18 58.24 67.23
C ASP A 274 0.71 56.90 66.65
N LEU A 275 -0.52 56.84 66.11
CA LEU A 275 -1.04 55.70 65.34
C LEU A 275 -0.38 55.59 63.96
N GLU A 276 -0.22 56.69 63.21
CA GLU A 276 0.50 56.70 61.93
C GLU A 276 1.97 56.31 62.11
N LYS A 277 2.61 56.74 63.21
CA LYS A 277 3.98 56.37 63.55
C LYS A 277 4.10 54.91 63.98
N LYS A 278 3.13 54.37 64.75
CA LYS A 278 3.06 52.93 65.07
C LYS A 278 2.74 52.07 63.84
N LEU A 279 1.93 52.55 62.89
CA LEU A 279 1.69 51.89 61.60
C LEU A 279 2.93 51.93 60.70
N TYR A 280 3.73 53.00 60.78
CA TYR A 280 4.99 53.16 60.06
C TYR A 280 6.12 52.31 60.68
N ASP A 281 6.12 52.11 62.00
CA ASP A 281 7.06 51.20 62.68
C ASP A 281 6.63 49.72 62.51
N LEU A 282 5.34 49.44 62.33
CA LEU A 282 4.79 48.14 61.90
C LEU A 282 4.97 47.86 60.40
N LYS A 283 5.50 48.80 59.60
CA LYS A 283 5.97 48.55 58.21
C LYS A 283 7.27 47.73 58.19
N ILE A 284 7.32 46.67 58.98
CA ILE A 284 8.15 45.54 58.63
C ILE A 284 7.23 44.57 57.89
N ASP A 285 7.40 44.62 56.57
CA ASP A 285 7.25 43.50 55.65
C ASP A 285 5.98 43.33 54.81
N ASN A 286 5.05 44.28 54.73
CA ASN A 286 4.04 44.17 53.66
C ASN A 286 4.66 44.38 52.26
N GLN A 287 5.66 45.27 52.13
CA GLN A 287 6.46 45.40 50.91
C GLN A 287 7.43 44.23 50.70
N VAL A 288 7.95 43.61 51.75
CA VAL A 288 8.89 42.46 51.65
C VAL A 288 8.14 41.18 51.29
N LEU A 289 6.95 40.94 51.83
CA LEU A 289 6.03 39.85 51.44
C LEU A 289 5.53 40.02 50.00
N HIS A 290 5.14 41.23 49.60
CA HIS A 290 4.70 41.47 48.23
C HIS A 290 5.85 41.38 47.22
N CYS A 291 7.07 41.75 47.61
CA CYS A 291 8.28 41.54 46.80
C CYS A 291 8.70 40.06 46.76
N SER A 292 8.61 39.31 47.87
CA SER A 292 9.00 37.90 47.90
C SER A 292 8.03 37.02 47.11
N LEU A 293 6.71 37.24 47.21
CA LEU A 293 5.71 36.57 46.37
C LEU A 293 5.86 36.94 44.88
N TYR A 294 6.20 38.20 44.58
CA TYR A 294 6.40 38.65 43.19
C TYR A 294 7.67 38.06 42.59
N ASP A 295 8.79 38.08 43.30
CA ASP A 295 10.05 37.46 42.86
C ASP A 295 9.94 35.93 42.81
N PHE A 296 9.17 35.30 43.72
CA PHE A 296 8.86 33.88 43.67
C PHE A 296 8.03 33.54 42.43
N ASN A 297 6.90 34.22 42.20
CA ASN A 297 6.09 33.99 41.01
C ASN A 297 6.91 34.21 39.74
N LYS A 298 7.75 35.24 39.70
CA LYS A 298 8.65 35.51 38.58
C LYS A 298 9.66 34.39 38.36
N ARG A 299 10.22 33.79 39.41
CA ARG A 299 11.13 32.63 39.31
C ARG A 299 10.39 31.37 38.89
N PHE A 300 9.24 31.08 39.52
CA PHE A 300 8.38 29.95 39.22
C PHE A 300 7.90 29.96 37.76
N PHE A 301 7.36 31.08 37.29
CA PHE A 301 6.97 31.24 35.89
C PHE A 301 8.16 31.20 34.94
N LYS A 302 9.33 31.75 35.31
CA LYS A 302 10.54 31.66 34.47
C LYS A 302 11.03 30.22 34.32
N THR A 303 10.93 29.40 35.37
CA THR A 303 11.27 27.97 35.33
C THR A 303 10.25 27.18 34.51
N LEU A 304 8.96 27.46 34.65
CA LEU A 304 7.88 26.90 33.82
C LEU A 304 8.05 27.24 32.33
N TYR A 305 8.29 28.51 32.00
CA TYR A 305 8.51 28.94 30.61
C TYR A 305 9.80 28.38 30.02
N LYS A 306 10.85 28.18 30.84
CA LYS A 306 12.07 27.50 30.40
C LYS A 306 11.79 26.02 30.10
N PHE A 307 11.00 25.35 30.95
CA PHE A 307 10.55 23.98 30.73
C PHE A 307 9.71 23.81 29.46
N GLU A 308 8.75 24.71 29.22
CA GLU A 308 7.95 24.70 27.99
C GLU A 308 8.78 25.03 26.74
N GLY A 309 9.71 25.99 26.84
CA GLY A 309 10.60 26.40 25.75
C GLY A 309 11.62 25.33 25.35
N ASP A 310 12.22 24.65 26.33
CA ASP A 310 13.18 23.56 26.09
C ASP A 310 12.46 22.32 25.52
N ASN A 311 11.23 22.01 25.98
CA ASN A 311 10.38 20.98 25.38
C ASN A 311 9.96 21.30 23.93
N TYR A 312 9.67 22.56 23.62
CA TYR A 312 9.32 22.97 22.26
C TYR A 312 10.51 22.89 21.29
N ASN A 313 11.69 23.33 21.72
CA ASN A 313 12.93 23.19 20.95
C ASN A 313 13.37 21.73 20.78
N PHE A 314 13.06 20.87 21.75
CA PHE A 314 13.29 19.43 21.68
C PHE A 314 12.39 18.75 20.63
N LEU A 315 11.08 19.07 20.62
CA LEU A 315 10.14 18.57 19.60
C LEU A 315 10.53 19.01 18.18
N MET A 316 11.03 20.24 18.02
CA MET A 316 11.53 20.72 16.73
C MET A 316 12.82 20.01 16.29
N ASN A 317 13.76 19.73 17.20
CA ASN A 317 14.98 18.99 16.89
C ASN A 317 14.75 17.51 16.54
N ILE A 318 13.71 16.88 17.09
CA ILE A 318 13.30 15.51 16.70
C ILE A 318 12.75 15.48 15.27
N ASN A 319 11.95 16.48 14.89
CA ASN A 319 11.41 16.63 13.54
C ASN A 319 12.50 16.92 12.50
N GLU A 320 13.52 17.73 12.84
CA GLU A 320 14.61 18.05 11.89
C GLU A 320 15.62 16.90 11.70
N LYS A 321 15.69 15.93 12.62
CA LYS A 321 16.63 14.79 12.54
C LYS A 321 16.01 13.48 12.06
N ASN A 322 14.70 13.40 11.90
CA ASN A 322 14.00 12.20 11.41
C ASN A 322 13.03 12.57 10.27
N ASP A 323 13.51 12.57 9.04
CA ASP A 323 12.69 12.74 7.82
C ASP A 323 11.64 11.60 7.60
N ASP A 324 11.53 10.62 8.50
CA ASP A 324 10.71 9.41 8.32
C ASP A 324 9.68 9.14 9.44
N LEU A 325 9.46 10.06 10.39
CA LEU A 325 8.39 9.88 11.39
C LEU A 325 7.03 10.28 10.79
N ASN A 326 6.15 9.29 10.65
CA ASN A 326 4.82 9.45 10.08
C ASN A 326 3.94 10.32 11.02
N ASP A 327 3.15 11.23 10.44
CA ASP A 327 2.32 12.26 11.10
C ASP A 327 1.46 11.78 12.29
N GLU A 328 1.21 10.48 12.40
CA GLU A 328 0.38 9.84 13.41
C GLU A 328 1.13 9.53 14.72
N GLU A 329 2.45 9.27 14.65
CA GLU A 329 3.29 9.01 15.83
C GLU A 329 3.65 10.33 16.54
N THR A 330 3.92 11.38 15.78
CA THR A 330 4.14 12.75 16.28
C THR A 330 2.89 13.29 17.01
N LYS A 331 1.69 12.98 16.50
CA LYS A 331 0.41 13.31 17.15
C LYS A 331 0.17 12.53 18.45
N LYS A 332 0.66 11.30 18.56
CA LYS A 332 0.57 10.51 19.80
C LYS A 332 1.51 11.04 20.88
N LEU A 333 2.74 11.42 20.54
CA LEU A 333 3.69 12.02 21.48
C LEU A 333 3.19 13.37 22.02
N HIS A 334 2.64 14.24 21.15
CA HIS A 334 2.01 15.48 21.58
C HIS A 334 0.84 15.29 22.56
N LYS A 335 0.08 14.20 22.42
CA LYS A 335 -1.06 13.89 23.28
C LYS A 335 -0.64 13.33 24.65
N ILE A 336 0.55 12.75 24.75
CA ILE A 336 1.11 12.25 26.02
C ILE A 336 1.65 13.43 26.84
N PHE A 337 2.34 14.38 26.21
CA PHE A 337 2.91 15.54 26.90
C PHE A 337 1.88 16.58 27.35
N ASN A 338 0.77 16.76 26.64
CA ASN A 338 -0.28 17.73 27.01
C ASN A 338 -1.25 17.23 28.10
N ASN A 339 -1.05 16.02 28.64
CA ASN A 339 -1.92 15.40 29.65
C ASN A 339 -1.26 15.22 31.02
N THR A 340 -0.10 15.83 31.23
CA THR A 340 0.56 16.05 32.53
C THR A 340 0.64 17.54 32.78
#